data_AF-A0A1Y4QSM3-F1
#
_entry.id   AF-A0A1Y4QSM3-F1
#
_cell.length_a   1.000
_cell.length_b   1.000
_cell.length_c   1.000
_cell.angle_alpha   90.00
_cell.angle_beta   90.00
_cell.angle_gamma   90.00
#
_symmetry.space_group_name_H-M   'P 1'
#
loop_
_entity.id
_entity.type
_entity.pdbx_description
1 polymer ?
#
loop_
_entity_poly.entity_id
_entity_poly.type
_entity_poly.pdbx_seq_one_letter_code
_entity_poly.pdbx_strand_id
1 'polypeptide(L)'
;HSHSGYQLFYSLDKPAYVTKKSNYKVVKVAKMISQNIREILSEEIPGVDLGCNHFGITRFPTKENLVYFDKHQVSSFESWIHWSMKMTADKQEGEQEKKKVVMFDKKEYRQIDEPWFELLLRNVKIIGQKSVLGRNNTIFTLALAYYSSNKSYTACLYNLEQVNENLDNPLKQSELEKIIKSAYSDKYQGASRDFIRELCQTWVDESISDKDLFISRKGWWKFKKPREQRMYSHQHEWEEDFLRYLNENSYTYKPYISIKKNELIEVLKIPKTTLDKLIKKLVSENKIFLRVKKGRNGHLIIASTRALMATIIGVKQYEREAFKRALEEAFGFGHSVIDKLIKDLNTTLNQPNQLQLFEADVG
;
A
#
# COMPACT_ATOMS: atom_id res chain seq x y z
N HIS A 1 33.21 -18.76 -25.41
CA HIS A 1 31.85 -18.22 -25.20
C HIS A 1 30.99 -19.29 -24.54
N SER A 2 30.42 -19.00 -23.37
CA SER A 2 29.42 -19.86 -22.71
C SER A 2 28.16 -19.87 -23.60
N HIS A 3 27.69 -21.05 -24.01
CA HIS A 3 26.47 -21.22 -24.82
C HIS A 3 25.17 -20.88 -24.06
N SER A 4 25.25 -20.54 -22.76
CA SER A 4 24.10 -20.45 -21.84
C SER A 4 24.04 -19.12 -21.07
N GLY A 5 24.72 -18.10 -21.56
CA GLY A 5 24.80 -16.79 -20.91
C GLY A 5 25.56 -16.78 -19.58
N TYR A 6 25.58 -15.63 -18.93
CA TYR A 6 26.26 -15.33 -17.68
C TYR A 6 25.23 -15.00 -16.61
N GLN A 7 25.33 -15.67 -15.47
CA GLN A 7 24.48 -15.42 -14.31
C GLN A 7 25.09 -14.34 -13.43
N LEU A 8 24.23 -13.51 -12.86
CA LEU A 8 24.64 -12.41 -11.99
C LEU A 8 24.15 -12.60 -10.56
N PHE A 9 25.07 -12.36 -9.62
CA PHE A 9 24.82 -12.30 -8.19
C PHE A 9 25.33 -10.96 -7.65
N TYR A 10 24.58 -10.38 -6.71
CA TYR A 10 25.03 -9.22 -5.94
C TYR A 10 25.03 -9.58 -4.45
N SER A 11 25.99 -9.05 -3.71
CA SER A 11 26.14 -9.30 -2.28
C SER A 11 25.71 -8.09 -1.45
N LEU A 12 25.16 -8.36 -0.27
CA LEU A 12 24.75 -7.35 0.70
C LEU A 12 25.71 -7.35 1.90
N ASP A 13 25.94 -6.18 2.48
CA ASP A 13 26.77 -6.04 3.70
C ASP A 13 26.08 -6.66 4.93
N LYS A 14 24.75 -6.60 4.94
CA LYS A 14 23.86 -7.07 5.99
C LYS A 14 22.71 -7.86 5.35
N PRO A 15 22.22 -8.91 6.02
CA PRO A 15 21.11 -9.69 5.52
C PRO A 15 19.83 -8.86 5.43
N ALA A 16 19.06 -9.04 4.36
CA ALA A 16 17.72 -8.48 4.23
C ALA A 16 16.70 -9.48 4.82
N TYR A 17 15.97 -9.07 5.86
CA TYR A 17 15.04 -9.94 6.57
C TYR A 17 13.70 -10.09 5.85
N VAL A 18 13.32 -11.33 5.55
CA VAL A 18 12.04 -11.66 4.93
C VAL A 18 11.00 -11.95 6.00
N THR A 19 9.93 -11.15 6.05
CA THR A 19 8.87 -11.31 7.06
C THR A 19 7.49 -11.51 6.44
N LYS A 20 6.71 -12.44 7.01
CA LYS A 20 5.30 -12.65 6.60
C LYS A 20 4.43 -11.40 6.87
N LYS A 21 4.73 -10.64 7.93
CA LYS A 21 4.04 -9.37 8.28
C LYS A 21 4.09 -8.34 7.15
N SER A 22 5.18 -8.30 6.38
CA SER A 22 5.33 -7.40 5.24
C SER A 22 4.77 -7.97 3.92
N ASN A 23 4.14 -9.14 3.95
CA ASN A 23 3.77 -9.91 2.77
C ASN A 23 4.95 -10.15 1.82
N TYR A 24 6.12 -10.49 2.40
CA TYR A 24 7.33 -10.85 1.64
C TYR A 24 7.81 -9.77 0.66
N LYS A 25 7.47 -8.49 0.88
CA LYS A 25 7.83 -7.36 0.00
C LYS A 25 9.32 -7.26 -0.29
N VAL A 26 10.16 -7.59 0.69
CA VAL A 26 11.62 -7.60 0.57
C VAL A 26 12.08 -8.47 -0.61
N VAL A 27 11.44 -9.63 -0.82
CA VAL A 27 11.74 -10.51 -1.95
C VAL A 27 11.44 -9.83 -3.28
N LYS A 28 10.31 -9.12 -3.37
CA LYS A 28 9.94 -8.37 -4.58
C LYS A 28 10.94 -7.26 -4.88
N VAL A 29 11.34 -6.50 -3.86
CA VAL A 29 12.32 -5.42 -3.99
C VAL A 29 13.69 -5.97 -4.42
N ALA A 30 14.13 -7.07 -3.82
CA ALA A 30 15.39 -7.72 -4.20
C ALA A 30 15.36 -8.25 -5.65
N LYS A 31 14.22 -8.77 -6.15
CA LYS A 31 14.09 -9.12 -7.58
C LYS A 31 14.24 -7.90 -8.49
N MET A 32 13.61 -6.79 -8.12
CA MET A 32 13.72 -5.54 -8.90
C MET A 32 15.17 -5.03 -8.96
N ILE A 33 15.88 -5.06 -7.83
CA ILE A 33 17.31 -4.73 -7.79
C ILE A 33 18.10 -5.67 -8.72
N SER A 34 17.90 -6.99 -8.58
CA SER A 34 18.56 -7.99 -9.42
C SER A 34 18.32 -7.74 -10.91
N GLN A 35 17.08 -7.47 -11.29
CA GLN A 35 16.70 -7.20 -12.68
C GLN A 35 17.37 -5.93 -13.21
N ASN A 36 17.32 -4.83 -12.47
CA ASN A 36 17.93 -3.56 -12.88
C ASN A 36 19.44 -3.68 -13.08
N ILE A 37 20.13 -4.44 -12.23
CA ILE A 37 21.57 -4.71 -12.38
C ILE A 37 21.85 -5.49 -13.66
N ARG A 38 21.05 -6.53 -13.93
CA ARG A 38 21.21 -7.36 -15.12
C ARG A 38 20.95 -6.60 -16.41
N GLU A 39 19.93 -5.76 -16.44
CA GLU A 39 19.62 -4.93 -17.59
C GLU A 39 20.79 -4.02 -17.94
N ILE A 40 21.36 -3.30 -16.97
CA ILE A 40 22.50 -2.40 -17.21
C ILE A 40 23.72 -3.20 -17.68
N LEU A 41 24.02 -4.31 -17.02
CA LEU A 41 25.17 -5.11 -17.41
C LEU A 41 24.98 -5.85 -18.73
N SER A 42 23.75 -6.10 -19.16
CA SER A 42 23.49 -6.64 -20.49
C SER A 42 23.81 -5.66 -21.62
N GLU A 43 23.82 -4.35 -21.34
CA GLU A 43 24.25 -3.31 -22.29
C GLU A 43 25.78 -3.34 -22.49
N GLU A 44 26.54 -3.67 -21.45
CA GLU A 44 28.02 -3.66 -21.48
C GLU A 44 28.64 -5.05 -21.71
N ILE A 45 28.00 -6.11 -21.22
CA ILE A 45 28.52 -7.49 -21.21
C ILE A 45 27.62 -8.36 -22.08
N PRO A 46 28.09 -8.75 -23.28
CA PRO A 46 27.34 -9.67 -24.14
C PRO A 46 27.09 -11.02 -23.45
N GLY A 47 25.84 -11.46 -23.48
CA GLY A 47 25.43 -12.77 -22.97
C GLY A 47 25.04 -12.79 -21.49
N VAL A 48 24.73 -11.67 -20.84
CA VAL A 48 24.06 -11.70 -19.52
C VAL A 48 22.69 -12.37 -19.65
N ASP A 49 22.42 -13.36 -18.80
CA ASP A 49 21.14 -14.09 -18.78
C ASP A 49 20.09 -13.30 -17.98
N LEU A 50 19.15 -12.68 -18.70
CA LEU A 50 18.06 -11.89 -18.13
C LEU A 50 16.95 -12.77 -17.53
N GLY A 51 16.74 -13.99 -18.03
CA GLY A 51 15.66 -14.90 -17.61
C GLY A 51 15.99 -15.87 -16.49
N CYS A 52 17.26 -15.95 -16.14
CA CYS A 52 17.72 -16.78 -15.03
C CYS A 52 17.02 -16.37 -13.72
N ASN A 53 16.68 -17.35 -12.89
CA ASN A 53 16.04 -17.09 -11.60
C ASN A 53 16.92 -16.17 -10.71
N HIS A 54 16.33 -15.09 -10.17
CA HIS A 54 17.02 -14.12 -9.31
C HIS A 54 17.60 -14.70 -8.00
N PHE A 55 16.98 -15.77 -7.47
CA PHE A 55 17.37 -16.39 -6.19
C PHE A 55 17.48 -17.92 -6.29
N GLY A 56 17.72 -18.43 -7.51
CA GLY A 56 17.65 -19.87 -7.79
C GLY A 56 18.76 -20.69 -7.11
N ILE A 57 18.53 -22.00 -7.01
CA ILE A 57 19.56 -22.98 -6.68
C ILE A 57 20.46 -23.12 -7.92
N THR A 58 21.47 -22.29 -8.01
CA THR A 58 22.49 -22.31 -9.07
C THR A 58 23.73 -23.06 -8.58
N ARG A 59 24.58 -23.48 -9.51
CA ARG A 59 25.90 -24.00 -9.13
C ARG A 59 26.72 -22.84 -8.56
N PHE A 60 27.35 -23.07 -7.41
CA PHE A 60 28.19 -22.04 -6.78
C PHE A 60 29.32 -21.63 -7.74
N PRO A 61 29.64 -20.34 -7.87
CA PRO A 61 30.74 -19.89 -8.72
C PRO A 61 32.08 -20.51 -8.27
N THR A 62 32.84 -21.06 -9.22
CA THR A 62 34.19 -21.58 -9.03
C THR A 62 35.18 -20.70 -9.78
N LYS A 63 36.48 -20.77 -9.44
CA LYS A 63 37.52 -19.98 -10.12
C LYS A 63 37.57 -20.19 -11.65
N GLU A 64 37.06 -21.32 -12.13
CA GLU A 64 37.05 -21.70 -13.55
C GLU A 64 35.86 -21.09 -14.32
N ASN A 65 34.74 -20.81 -13.66
CA ASN A 65 33.52 -20.30 -14.30
C ASN A 65 33.21 -18.84 -13.94
N LEU A 66 34.02 -18.25 -13.06
CA LEU A 66 33.86 -16.89 -12.60
C LEU A 66 34.52 -15.92 -13.57
N VAL A 67 33.70 -15.09 -14.21
CA VAL A 67 34.18 -14.06 -15.16
C VAL A 67 34.71 -12.84 -14.41
N TYR A 68 34.00 -12.42 -13.37
CA TYR A 68 34.30 -11.22 -12.61
C TYR A 68 33.82 -11.38 -11.16
N PHE A 69 34.64 -10.92 -10.21
CA PHE A 69 34.29 -10.88 -8.79
C PHE A 69 35.05 -9.75 -8.12
N ASP A 70 34.29 -8.84 -7.53
CA ASP A 70 34.84 -7.81 -6.65
C ASP A 70 34.36 -8.06 -5.22
N LYS A 71 35.33 -8.35 -4.34
CA LYS A 71 35.08 -8.59 -2.92
C LYS A 71 34.74 -7.30 -2.17
N HIS A 72 35.16 -6.15 -2.68
CA HIS A 72 34.94 -4.84 -2.06
C HIS A 72 33.59 -4.22 -2.47
N GLN A 73 32.97 -4.74 -3.53
CA GLN A 73 31.69 -4.27 -4.04
C GLN A 73 30.51 -4.86 -3.24
N VAL A 74 30.50 -4.56 -1.94
CA VAL A 74 29.41 -4.92 -1.03
C VAL A 74 28.71 -3.64 -0.61
N SER A 75 27.39 -3.60 -0.76
CA SER A 75 26.58 -2.41 -0.46
C SER A 75 25.39 -2.76 0.39
N SER A 76 24.89 -1.78 1.14
CA SER A 76 23.70 -1.98 1.96
C SER A 76 22.45 -2.17 1.11
N PHE A 77 21.48 -2.88 1.67
CA PHE A 77 20.21 -3.09 0.99
C PHE A 77 19.50 -1.75 0.73
N GLU A 78 19.65 -0.78 1.63
CA GLU A 78 19.12 0.59 1.47
C GLU A 78 19.79 1.31 0.30
N SER A 79 21.12 1.24 0.18
CA SER A 79 21.84 1.84 -0.95
C SER A 79 21.38 1.24 -2.28
N TRP A 80 21.20 -0.08 -2.34
CA TRP A 80 20.67 -0.76 -3.53
C TRP A 80 19.23 -0.35 -3.86
N ILE A 81 18.38 -0.14 -2.85
CA ILE A 81 17.02 0.38 -3.05
C ILE A 81 17.07 1.77 -3.66
N HIS A 82 17.85 2.68 -3.09
CA HIS A 82 17.97 4.06 -3.59
C HIS A 82 18.50 4.10 -5.02
N TRP A 83 19.55 3.33 -5.31
CA TRP A 83 20.10 3.21 -6.65
C TRP A 83 19.07 2.66 -7.64
N SER A 84 18.37 1.58 -7.28
CA SER A 84 17.36 0.95 -8.13
C SER A 84 16.15 1.87 -8.39
N MET A 85 15.74 2.66 -7.38
CA MET A 85 14.73 3.70 -7.53
C MET A 85 15.17 4.79 -8.51
N LYS A 86 16.42 5.26 -8.42
CA LYS A 86 16.97 6.27 -9.33
C LYS A 86 16.98 5.75 -10.78
N MET A 87 17.50 4.54 -11.00
CA MET A 87 17.51 3.89 -12.32
C MET A 87 16.10 3.76 -12.92
N THR A 88 15.12 3.41 -12.08
CA THR A 88 13.72 3.30 -12.54
C THR A 88 13.10 4.66 -12.83
N ALA A 89 13.44 5.70 -12.05
CA ALA A 89 12.98 7.07 -12.26
C ALA A 89 13.53 7.65 -13.57
N ASP A 90 14.82 7.47 -13.84
CA ASP A 90 15.49 7.93 -15.07
C ASP A 90 14.85 7.28 -16.31
N LYS A 91 14.54 5.97 -16.24
CA LYS A 91 13.76 5.27 -17.29
C LYS A 91 12.34 5.83 -17.45
N GLN A 92 11.70 6.21 -16.34
CA GLN A 92 10.35 6.75 -16.36
C GLN A 92 10.28 8.19 -16.87
N GLU A 93 11.27 9.05 -16.62
CA GLU A 93 11.32 10.42 -17.16
C GLU A 93 11.34 10.42 -18.69
N GLY A 94 12.16 9.55 -19.31
CA GLY A 94 12.16 9.36 -20.77
C GLY A 94 10.84 8.81 -21.34
N GLU A 95 10.04 8.12 -20.52
CA GLU A 95 8.70 7.67 -20.90
C GLU A 95 7.58 8.70 -20.62
N GLN A 96 7.73 9.54 -19.59
CA GLN A 96 6.71 10.49 -19.12
C GLN A 96 6.46 11.62 -20.12
N GLU A 97 7.48 12.06 -20.87
CA GLU A 97 7.33 13.04 -21.95
C GLU A 97 6.34 12.60 -23.05
N LYS A 98 6.01 11.30 -23.13
CA LYS A 98 5.14 10.73 -24.18
C LYS A 98 3.73 10.35 -23.70
N LYS A 99 3.32 10.64 -22.47
CA LYS A 99 2.05 10.13 -21.91
C LYS A 99 0.96 11.20 -21.82
N LYS A 100 0.18 11.36 -22.90
CA LYS A 100 -1.15 11.99 -22.84
C LYS A 100 -2.09 11.12 -22.00
N VAL A 101 -2.86 11.73 -21.10
CA VAL A 101 -3.90 11.07 -20.30
C VAL A 101 -5.02 10.66 -21.25
N VAL A 102 -5.17 9.36 -21.48
CA VAL A 102 -6.30 8.78 -22.20
C VAL A 102 -7.20 8.09 -21.17
N MET A 103 -8.44 8.56 -21.06
CA MET A 103 -9.46 7.92 -20.24
C MET A 103 -9.94 6.68 -20.99
N PHE A 104 -9.64 5.49 -20.49
CA PHE A 104 -10.10 4.22 -21.07
C PHE A 104 -11.44 3.79 -20.47
N ASP A 105 -12.26 3.13 -21.29
CA ASP A 105 -13.47 2.47 -20.85
C ASP A 105 -13.20 1.39 -19.79
N LYS A 106 -14.19 1.18 -18.91
CA LYS A 106 -14.21 0.21 -17.81
C LYS A 106 -14.18 -1.27 -18.27
N LYS A 107 -13.42 -1.64 -19.30
CA LYS A 107 -13.21 -3.05 -19.61
C LYS A 107 -12.28 -3.65 -18.56
N GLU A 108 -12.77 -4.71 -17.92
CA GLU A 108 -12.00 -5.53 -16.99
C GLU A 108 -10.68 -5.96 -17.67
N TYR A 109 -9.57 -5.84 -16.95
CA TYR A 109 -8.26 -6.16 -17.49
C TYR A 109 -8.14 -7.68 -17.64
N ARG A 110 -7.87 -8.15 -18.86
CA ARG A 110 -7.63 -9.57 -19.16
C ARG A 110 -6.35 -9.69 -19.94
N GLN A 111 -5.43 -10.54 -19.48
CA GLN A 111 -4.13 -10.75 -20.13
C GLN A 111 -4.27 -11.47 -21.48
N ILE A 112 -5.34 -12.25 -21.68
CA ILE A 112 -5.64 -12.90 -22.96
C ILE A 112 -5.97 -11.90 -24.09
N ASP A 113 -6.35 -10.67 -23.75
CA ASP A 113 -6.67 -9.63 -24.75
C ASP A 113 -5.42 -8.85 -25.21
N GLU A 114 -4.25 -9.13 -24.62
CA GLU A 114 -3.00 -8.47 -24.95
C GLU A 114 -2.38 -9.05 -26.23
N PRO A 115 -1.74 -8.22 -27.10
CA PRO A 115 -1.15 -8.67 -28.36
C PRO A 115 -0.17 -9.83 -28.24
N TRP A 116 0.67 -9.82 -27.19
CA TRP A 116 1.66 -10.88 -26.95
C TRP A 116 1.03 -12.28 -26.86
N PHE A 117 -0.21 -12.38 -26.39
CA PHE A 117 -0.89 -13.66 -26.18
C PHE A 117 -1.14 -14.37 -27.52
N GLU A 118 -1.68 -13.63 -28.49
CA GLU A 118 -1.89 -14.12 -29.86
C GLU A 118 -0.57 -14.41 -30.59
N LEU A 119 0.47 -13.60 -30.35
CA LEU A 119 1.80 -13.82 -30.95
C LEU A 119 2.40 -15.17 -30.52
N LEU A 120 2.29 -15.51 -29.24
CA LEU A 120 2.77 -16.81 -28.73
C LEU A 120 1.88 -17.98 -29.16
N LEU A 121 0.56 -17.79 -29.24
CA LEU A 121 -0.38 -18.83 -29.68
C LEU A 121 -0.13 -19.30 -31.12
N ARG A 122 0.25 -18.37 -32.01
CA ARG A 122 0.45 -18.66 -33.44
C ARG A 122 1.84 -19.21 -33.75
N ASN A 123 2.74 -19.23 -32.76
CA ASN A 123 4.13 -19.59 -33.00
C ASN A 123 4.35 -21.09 -32.84
N VAL A 124 4.61 -21.75 -33.96
CA VAL A 124 4.73 -23.21 -34.09
C VAL A 124 6.13 -23.73 -33.76
N LYS A 125 7.16 -22.89 -33.90
CA LYS A 125 8.58 -23.28 -33.89
C LYS A 125 9.23 -23.29 -32.50
N ILE A 126 8.45 -23.26 -31.43
CA ILE A 126 8.97 -23.14 -30.07
C ILE A 126 9.60 -24.47 -29.65
N ILE A 127 10.91 -24.46 -29.35
CA ILE A 127 11.67 -25.66 -28.95
C ILE A 127 12.23 -25.46 -27.53
N GLY A 128 12.18 -26.51 -26.72
CA GLY A 128 12.82 -26.49 -25.40
C GLY A 128 14.28 -26.92 -25.49
N GLN A 129 15.21 -26.04 -25.14
CA GLN A 129 16.61 -26.38 -24.90
C GLN A 129 17.06 -25.93 -23.50
N LYS A 130 18.13 -26.53 -23.00
CA LYS A 130 18.68 -26.18 -21.69
C LYS A 130 19.15 -24.72 -21.72
N SER A 131 18.70 -23.92 -20.74
CA SER A 131 18.97 -22.48 -20.61
C SER A 131 18.25 -21.55 -21.61
N VAL A 132 17.33 -22.07 -22.43
CA VAL A 132 16.47 -21.24 -23.30
C VAL A 132 15.02 -21.39 -22.83
N LEU A 133 14.29 -20.28 -22.73
CA LEU A 133 12.87 -20.35 -22.42
C LEU A 133 12.15 -21.12 -23.53
N GLY A 134 11.54 -22.26 -23.22
CA GLY A 134 10.99 -23.14 -24.25
C GLY A 134 9.48 -23.35 -24.18
N ARG A 135 9.03 -24.49 -24.71
CA ARG A 135 7.63 -24.93 -24.76
C ARG A 135 6.93 -24.89 -23.40
N ASN A 136 7.54 -25.50 -22.38
CA ASN A 136 6.96 -25.57 -21.03
C ASN A 136 6.72 -24.17 -20.44
N ASN A 137 7.67 -23.25 -20.65
CA ASN A 137 7.57 -21.88 -20.18
C ASN A 137 6.49 -21.09 -20.94
N THR A 138 6.38 -21.32 -22.25
CA THR A 138 5.34 -20.71 -23.08
C THR A 138 3.96 -21.15 -22.63
N ILE A 139 3.73 -22.47 -22.53
CA ILE A 139 2.45 -23.04 -22.10
C ILE A 139 2.10 -22.61 -20.67
N PHE A 140 3.08 -22.58 -19.76
CA PHE A 140 2.87 -22.07 -18.41
C PHE A 140 2.45 -20.59 -18.40
N THR A 141 3.09 -19.77 -19.23
CA THR A 141 2.79 -18.33 -19.33
C THR A 141 1.40 -18.08 -19.93
N LEU A 142 1.04 -18.83 -20.97
CA LEU A 142 -0.31 -18.79 -21.54
C LEU A 142 -1.37 -19.25 -20.52
N ALA A 143 -1.10 -20.31 -19.76
CA ALA A 143 -1.99 -20.78 -18.70
C ALA A 143 -2.18 -19.75 -17.59
N LEU A 144 -1.12 -19.03 -17.20
CA LEU A 144 -1.21 -17.93 -16.25
C LEU A 144 -2.06 -16.76 -16.76
N ALA A 145 -2.02 -16.47 -18.06
CA ALA A 145 -2.87 -15.45 -18.67
C ALA A 145 -4.35 -15.88 -18.71
N TYR A 146 -4.64 -17.16 -18.97
CA TYR A 146 -5.98 -17.72 -18.84
C TYR A 146 -6.50 -17.60 -17.40
N TYR A 147 -5.70 -18.01 -16.43
CA TYR A 147 -6.03 -17.95 -15.01
C TYR A 147 -6.31 -16.50 -14.56
N SER A 148 -5.40 -15.55 -14.85
CA SER A 148 -5.57 -14.15 -14.47
C SER A 148 -6.76 -13.46 -15.15
N SER A 149 -7.22 -14.02 -16.28
CA SER A 149 -8.39 -13.54 -17.03
C SER A 149 -9.69 -14.24 -16.64
N ASN A 150 -9.72 -14.95 -15.49
CA ASN A 150 -10.87 -15.68 -14.97
C ASN A 150 -11.45 -16.74 -15.92
N LYS A 151 -10.60 -17.40 -16.71
CA LYS A 151 -11.01 -18.54 -17.54
C LYS A 151 -10.92 -19.83 -16.74
N SER A 152 -11.88 -20.74 -16.94
CA SER A 152 -11.90 -22.02 -16.23
C SER A 152 -10.70 -22.90 -16.60
N TYR A 153 -10.31 -23.76 -15.67
CA TYR A 153 -9.27 -24.78 -15.91
C TYR A 153 -9.57 -25.62 -17.15
N THR A 154 -10.83 -26.04 -17.32
CA THR A 154 -11.27 -26.86 -18.46
C THR A 154 -11.13 -26.12 -19.80
N ALA A 155 -11.48 -24.83 -19.84
CA ALA A 155 -11.32 -24.03 -21.06
C ALA A 155 -9.85 -23.78 -21.38
N CYS A 156 -9.02 -23.56 -20.36
CA CYS A 156 -7.57 -23.43 -20.54
C CYS A 156 -6.94 -24.72 -21.08
N LEU A 157 -7.32 -25.87 -20.52
CA LEU A 157 -6.83 -27.18 -20.94
C LEU A 157 -7.17 -27.45 -22.41
N TYR A 158 -8.46 -27.33 -22.77
CA TYR A 158 -8.91 -27.52 -24.15
C TYR A 158 -8.17 -26.62 -25.15
N ASN A 159 -8.02 -25.33 -24.84
CA ASN A 159 -7.35 -24.40 -25.74
C ASN A 159 -5.84 -24.67 -25.86
N LEU A 160 -5.17 -25.03 -24.76
CA LEU A 160 -3.72 -25.28 -24.78
C LEU A 160 -3.36 -26.66 -25.33
N GLU A 161 -4.28 -27.64 -25.28
CA GLU A 161 -4.14 -28.91 -26.02
C GLU A 161 -4.06 -28.65 -27.52
N GLN A 162 -4.99 -27.86 -28.06
CA GLN A 162 -4.99 -27.48 -29.48
C GLN A 162 -3.71 -26.74 -29.89
N VAL A 163 -3.22 -25.86 -29.03
CA VAL A 163 -1.94 -25.16 -29.28
C VAL A 163 -0.77 -26.13 -29.24
N ASN A 164 -0.76 -27.06 -28.28
CA ASN A 164 0.30 -28.06 -28.14
C ASN A 164 0.34 -29.01 -29.35
N GLU A 165 -0.81 -29.40 -29.89
CA GLU A 165 -0.93 -30.18 -31.13
C GLU A 165 -0.35 -29.46 -32.34
N ASN A 166 -0.46 -28.12 -32.37
CA ASN A 166 0.07 -27.29 -33.45
C ASN A 166 1.57 -27.02 -33.35
N LEU A 167 2.26 -27.41 -32.26
CA LEU A 167 3.71 -27.22 -32.13
C LEU A 167 4.46 -28.27 -32.97
N ASP A 168 5.58 -27.86 -33.58
CA ASP A 168 6.48 -28.80 -34.31
C ASP A 168 6.97 -29.94 -33.41
N ASN A 169 7.07 -29.68 -32.11
CA ASN A 169 7.41 -30.67 -31.11
C ASN A 169 6.40 -30.57 -29.95
N PRO A 170 5.33 -31.38 -29.94
CA PRO A 170 4.32 -31.34 -28.89
C PRO A 170 4.85 -31.89 -27.56
N LEU A 171 4.32 -31.38 -26.45
CA LEU A 171 4.51 -31.97 -25.12
C LEU A 171 3.61 -33.19 -24.93
N LYS A 172 4.00 -34.08 -24.02
CA LYS A 172 3.14 -35.18 -23.58
C LYS A 172 1.94 -34.61 -22.82
N GLN A 173 0.77 -35.21 -23.02
CA GLN A 173 -0.48 -34.81 -22.36
C GLN A 173 -0.35 -34.69 -20.83
N SER A 174 0.30 -35.67 -20.20
CA SER A 174 0.50 -35.66 -18.75
C SER A 174 1.45 -34.57 -18.24
N GLU A 175 2.34 -34.05 -19.10
CA GLU A 175 3.21 -32.91 -18.79
C GLU A 175 2.44 -31.59 -18.95
N LEU A 176 1.66 -31.46 -20.02
CA LEU A 176 0.77 -30.33 -20.27
C LEU A 176 -0.19 -30.11 -19.09
N GLU A 177 -0.90 -31.15 -18.66
CA GLU A 177 -1.83 -31.09 -17.53
C GLU A 177 -1.16 -30.65 -16.23
N LYS A 178 0.07 -31.13 -15.96
CA LYS A 178 0.85 -30.74 -14.78
C LYS A 178 1.20 -29.26 -14.81
N ILE A 179 1.60 -28.74 -15.97
CA ILE A 179 1.95 -27.32 -16.16
C ILE A 179 0.71 -26.44 -15.91
N ILE A 180 -0.42 -26.79 -16.52
CA ILE A 180 -1.66 -26.02 -16.36
C ILE A 180 -2.16 -26.09 -14.91
N LYS A 181 -2.10 -27.27 -14.28
CA LYS A 181 -2.46 -27.43 -12.86
C LYS A 181 -1.57 -26.58 -11.94
N SER A 182 -0.29 -26.42 -12.28
CA SER A 182 0.61 -25.54 -11.54
C SER A 182 0.21 -24.07 -11.67
N ALA A 183 -0.19 -23.62 -12.87
CA ALA A 183 -0.64 -22.25 -13.09
C ALA A 183 -1.92 -21.91 -12.28
N TYR A 184 -2.84 -22.88 -12.17
CA TYR A 184 -4.09 -22.79 -11.41
C TYR A 184 -3.94 -23.12 -9.91
N SER A 185 -2.73 -23.16 -9.36
CA SER A 185 -2.50 -23.51 -7.95
C SER A 185 -2.72 -22.34 -6.96
N ASP A 186 -3.33 -21.25 -7.40
CA ASP A 186 -3.53 -19.97 -6.67
C ASP A 186 -2.24 -19.28 -6.17
N LYS A 187 -1.07 -19.88 -6.40
CA LYS A 187 0.25 -19.33 -6.01
C LYS A 187 0.67 -18.14 -6.88
N TYR A 188 0.12 -18.06 -8.09
CA TYR A 188 0.47 -17.07 -9.10
C TYR A 188 -0.71 -16.12 -9.30
N GLN A 189 -0.42 -14.87 -9.67
CA GLN A 189 -1.44 -13.84 -9.92
C GLN A 189 -1.68 -13.61 -11.41
N GLY A 190 -0.74 -14.02 -12.27
CA GLY A 190 -0.78 -13.83 -13.72
C GLY A 190 0.61 -13.92 -14.33
N ALA A 191 0.68 -13.81 -15.65
CA ALA A 191 1.93 -13.82 -16.40
C ALA A 191 2.72 -12.52 -16.18
N SER A 192 4.02 -12.64 -15.89
CA SER A 192 4.91 -11.49 -15.64
C SER A 192 5.35 -10.83 -16.95
N ARG A 193 5.31 -9.49 -17.01
CA ARG A 193 5.67 -8.72 -18.22
C ARG A 193 7.10 -8.98 -18.68
N ASP A 194 8.06 -9.05 -17.76
CA ASP A 194 9.47 -9.28 -18.12
C ASP A 194 9.67 -10.65 -18.76
N PHE A 195 9.05 -11.69 -18.21
CA PHE A 195 9.10 -13.04 -18.77
C PHE A 195 8.39 -13.15 -20.13
N ILE A 196 7.27 -12.44 -20.31
CA ILE A 196 6.58 -12.36 -21.61
C ILE A 196 7.49 -11.69 -22.64
N ARG A 197 8.15 -10.58 -22.27
CA ARG A 197 9.08 -9.86 -23.14
C ARG A 197 10.19 -10.78 -23.61
N GLU A 198 10.83 -11.47 -22.68
CA GLU A 198 11.91 -12.40 -22.99
C GLU A 198 11.45 -13.57 -23.88
N LEU A 199 10.29 -14.17 -23.58
CA LEU A 199 9.70 -15.22 -24.44
C LEU A 199 9.45 -14.73 -25.87
N CYS A 200 8.90 -13.52 -26.02
CA CYS A 200 8.62 -12.97 -27.34
C CYS A 200 9.91 -12.57 -28.08
N GLN A 201 10.91 -12.04 -27.38
CA GLN A 201 12.22 -11.76 -27.96
C GLN A 201 12.92 -13.05 -28.42
N THR A 202 12.77 -14.13 -27.66
CA THR A 202 13.39 -15.43 -28.00
C THR A 202 12.76 -16.07 -29.23
N TRP A 203 11.42 -16.03 -29.37
CA TRP A 203 10.70 -16.86 -30.35
C TRP A 203 9.99 -16.10 -31.46
N VAL A 204 9.62 -14.84 -31.23
CA VAL A 204 8.85 -14.04 -32.19
C VAL A 204 9.79 -13.13 -32.97
N ASP A 205 10.44 -12.18 -32.28
CA ASP A 205 11.36 -11.22 -32.87
C ASP A 205 12.23 -10.61 -31.77
N GLU A 206 13.56 -10.69 -31.91
CA GLU A 206 14.53 -10.15 -30.95
C GLU A 206 14.39 -8.64 -30.74
N SER A 207 13.91 -7.92 -31.76
CA SER A 207 13.72 -6.46 -31.75
C SER A 207 12.35 -6.01 -31.25
N ILE A 208 11.48 -6.93 -30.82
CA ILE A 208 10.10 -6.60 -30.43
C ILE A 208 10.07 -5.66 -29.21
N SER A 209 9.24 -4.62 -29.29
CA SER A 209 9.14 -3.61 -28.25
C SER A 209 7.91 -3.80 -27.36
N ASP A 210 7.93 -3.19 -26.17
CA ASP A 210 6.80 -3.21 -25.23
C ASP A 210 5.50 -2.65 -25.80
N LYS A 211 5.57 -1.79 -26.83
CA LYS A 211 4.39 -1.21 -27.48
C LYS A 211 3.66 -2.21 -28.36
N ASP A 212 4.40 -3.16 -28.92
CA ASP A 212 3.87 -4.18 -29.82
C ASP A 212 3.33 -5.36 -29.01
N LEU A 213 3.91 -5.64 -27.84
CA LEU A 213 3.50 -6.72 -26.95
C LEU A 213 2.30 -6.36 -26.06
N PHE A 214 2.22 -5.12 -25.58
CA PHE A 214 1.26 -4.72 -24.56
C PHE A 214 0.43 -3.51 -24.97
N ILE A 215 -0.87 -3.59 -24.71
CA ILE A 215 -1.77 -2.46 -24.87
C ILE A 215 -1.34 -1.38 -23.88
N SER A 216 -0.82 -0.28 -24.44
CA SER A 216 -0.33 0.87 -23.68
C SER A 216 -1.46 1.56 -22.90
N ARG A 217 -1.77 1.07 -21.70
CA ARG A 217 -2.65 1.77 -20.75
C ARG A 217 -1.84 2.81 -20.00
N LYS A 218 -1.59 3.94 -20.66
CA LYS A 218 -0.92 5.10 -20.07
C LYS A 218 -1.86 5.74 -19.03
N GLY A 219 -1.64 5.44 -17.76
CA GLY A 219 -2.36 6.10 -16.68
C GLY A 219 -1.92 5.62 -15.30
N TRP A 220 -1.64 6.56 -14.41
CA TRP A 220 -1.55 6.27 -13.00
C TRP A 220 -2.94 5.88 -12.48
N TRP A 221 -3.12 4.60 -12.17
CA TRP A 221 -4.35 4.13 -11.54
C TRP A 221 -4.18 4.14 -10.03
N LYS A 222 -4.74 5.16 -9.37
CA LYS A 222 -4.85 5.18 -7.91
C LYS A 222 -5.98 4.23 -7.50
N PHE A 223 -5.62 3.01 -7.08
CA PHE A 223 -6.60 2.09 -6.51
C PHE A 223 -7.35 2.77 -5.34
N LYS A 224 -8.67 2.77 -5.42
CA LYS A 224 -9.53 3.34 -4.38
C LYS A 224 -9.39 2.52 -3.11
N LYS A 225 -8.87 3.12 -2.03
CA LYS A 225 -8.84 2.45 -0.71
C LYS A 225 -10.27 2.00 -0.32
N PRO A 226 -10.45 0.75 0.12
CA PRO A 226 -11.71 0.27 0.71
C PRO A 226 -12.21 1.24 1.79
N ARG A 227 -13.53 1.40 1.93
CA ARG A 227 -14.09 2.39 2.87
C ARG A 227 -13.62 2.15 4.31
N GLU A 228 -13.49 0.89 4.70
CA GLU A 228 -13.06 0.44 6.03
C GLU A 228 -11.61 0.81 6.36
N GLN A 229 -10.74 0.90 5.35
CA GLN A 229 -9.31 1.21 5.52
C GLN A 229 -9.01 2.72 5.45
N ARG A 230 -10.04 3.57 5.35
CA ARG A 230 -9.86 5.03 5.34
C ARG A 230 -9.77 5.54 6.77
N MET A 231 -8.56 5.56 7.31
CA MET A 231 -8.26 6.27 8.54
C MET A 231 -7.93 7.74 8.25
N TYR A 232 -8.45 8.66 9.06
CA TYR A 232 -8.02 10.06 9.06
C TYR A 232 -6.76 10.16 9.92
N SER A 233 -5.62 10.45 9.31
CA SER A 233 -4.31 10.41 9.95
C SER A 233 -4.13 11.42 11.10
N HIS A 234 -4.84 12.55 11.08
CA HIS A 234 -4.61 13.68 12.01
C HIS A 234 -5.72 13.85 13.07
N GLN A 235 -6.57 12.85 13.28
CA GLN A 235 -7.74 13.03 14.14
C GLN A 235 -7.40 13.27 15.62
N HIS A 236 -6.37 12.60 16.13
CA HIS A 236 -5.92 12.75 17.52
C HIS A 236 -5.30 14.12 17.76
N GLU A 237 -4.45 14.59 16.85
CA GLU A 237 -3.81 15.91 16.91
C GLU A 237 -4.85 17.03 16.97
N TRP A 238 -5.86 16.96 16.09
CA TRP A 238 -6.96 17.94 16.09
C TRP A 238 -7.82 17.90 17.35
N GLU A 239 -7.96 16.73 17.97
CA GLU A 239 -8.67 16.57 19.24
C GLU A 239 -7.91 17.25 20.40
N GLU A 240 -6.60 17.04 20.48
CA GLU A 240 -5.75 17.69 21.47
C GLU A 240 -5.71 19.21 21.29
N ASP A 241 -5.54 19.68 20.05
CA ASP A 241 -5.54 21.11 19.72
C ASP A 241 -6.87 21.79 20.08
N PHE A 242 -7.99 21.12 19.82
CA PHE A 242 -9.32 21.61 20.17
C PHE A 242 -9.52 21.73 21.68
N LEU A 243 -9.14 20.71 22.45
CA LEU A 243 -9.26 20.73 23.91
C LEU A 243 -8.31 21.73 24.56
N ARG A 244 -7.09 21.87 24.02
CA ARG A 244 -6.12 22.88 24.47
C ARG A 244 -6.68 24.29 24.27
N TYR A 245 -7.22 24.58 23.09
CA TYR A 245 -7.84 25.87 22.81
C TYR A 245 -8.98 26.20 23.78
N LEU A 246 -9.85 25.22 24.08
CA LEU A 246 -10.91 25.44 25.06
C LEU A 246 -10.37 25.76 26.46
N ASN A 247 -9.34 25.04 26.89
CA ASN A 247 -8.76 25.24 28.22
C ASN A 247 -8.06 26.61 28.34
N GLU A 248 -7.32 27.05 27.32
CA GLU A 248 -6.65 28.36 27.30
C GLU A 248 -7.64 29.53 27.33
N ASN A 249 -8.81 29.36 26.70
CA ASN A 249 -9.83 30.40 26.60
C ASN A 249 -10.93 30.28 27.67
N SER A 250 -10.78 29.36 28.63
CA SER A 250 -11.70 29.15 29.75
C SER A 250 -10.98 29.39 31.08
N TYR A 251 -11.65 30.03 32.03
CA TYR A 251 -11.11 30.22 33.38
C TYR A 251 -12.21 30.08 34.43
N THR A 252 -11.83 30.10 35.71
CA THR A 252 -12.69 29.65 36.83
C THR A 252 -14.05 30.33 36.94
N TYR A 253 -14.19 31.57 36.47
CA TYR A 253 -15.44 32.33 36.51
C TYR A 253 -16.13 32.45 35.15
N LYS A 254 -15.51 31.94 34.08
CA LYS A 254 -16.07 31.88 32.73
C LYS A 254 -15.61 30.58 32.05
N PRO A 255 -16.29 29.45 32.34
CA PRO A 255 -15.85 28.13 31.88
C PRO A 255 -16.23 27.81 30.43
N TYR A 256 -16.99 28.67 29.78
CA TYR A 256 -17.49 28.46 28.42
C TYR A 256 -17.12 29.61 27.50
N ILE A 257 -16.86 29.26 26.25
CA ILE A 257 -16.57 30.22 25.17
C ILE A 257 -17.79 30.35 24.26
N SER A 258 -18.00 31.55 23.74
CA SER A 258 -18.98 31.82 22.68
C SER A 258 -18.22 32.25 21.43
N ILE A 259 -18.19 31.39 20.42
CA ILE A 259 -17.38 31.60 19.20
C ILE A 259 -18.16 31.26 17.93
N LYS A 260 -17.89 31.96 16.84
CA LYS A 260 -18.44 31.57 15.53
C LYS A 260 -17.66 30.39 14.98
N LYS A 261 -18.36 29.53 14.23
CA LYS A 261 -17.74 28.34 13.62
C LYS A 261 -16.60 28.69 12.64
N ASN A 262 -16.69 29.81 11.93
CA ASN A 262 -15.65 30.23 10.99
C ASN A 262 -14.37 30.68 11.72
N GLU A 263 -14.52 31.44 12.81
CA GLU A 263 -13.40 31.87 13.65
C GLU A 263 -12.66 30.66 14.23
N LEU A 264 -13.41 29.63 14.65
CA LEU A 264 -12.83 28.37 15.13
C LEU A 264 -12.07 27.58 14.04
N ILE A 265 -12.52 27.64 12.79
CA ILE A 265 -11.83 27.03 11.63
C ILE A 265 -10.53 27.78 11.35
N GLU A 266 -10.53 29.11 11.43
CA GLU A 266 -9.35 29.94 11.20
C GLU A 266 -8.29 29.73 12.28
N VAL A 267 -8.70 29.69 13.55
CA VAL A 267 -7.79 29.51 14.68
C VAL A 267 -7.15 28.12 14.70
N LEU A 268 -7.96 27.06 14.54
CA LEU A 268 -7.47 25.68 14.62
C LEU A 268 -6.94 25.14 13.29
N LYS A 269 -7.17 25.87 12.19
CA LYS A 269 -6.83 25.45 10.81
C LYS A 269 -7.40 24.06 10.43
N ILE A 270 -8.55 23.70 10.98
CA ILE A 270 -9.23 22.42 10.73
C ILE A 270 -10.28 22.58 9.61
N PRO A 271 -10.34 21.68 8.61
CA PRO A 271 -11.40 21.72 7.60
C PRO A 271 -12.80 21.60 8.21
N LYS A 272 -13.77 22.37 7.70
CA LYS A 272 -15.15 22.46 8.19
C LYS A 272 -15.82 21.09 8.45
N THR A 273 -15.71 20.17 7.48
CA THR A 273 -16.33 18.83 7.56
C THR A 273 -15.67 17.95 8.62
N THR A 274 -14.39 18.15 8.86
CA THR A 274 -13.62 17.43 9.88
C THR A 274 -13.97 17.95 11.26
N LEU A 275 -14.05 19.27 11.42
CA LEU A 275 -14.47 19.91 12.68
C LEU A 275 -15.87 19.45 13.10
N ASP A 276 -16.82 19.33 12.17
CA ASP A 276 -18.15 18.81 12.47
C ASP A 276 -18.15 17.37 13.00
N LYS A 277 -17.29 16.51 12.44
CA LYS A 277 -17.14 15.13 12.91
C LYS A 277 -16.46 15.09 14.28
N LEU A 278 -15.43 15.91 14.46
CA LEU A 278 -14.69 16.02 15.72
C LEU A 278 -15.61 16.47 16.85
N ILE A 279 -16.37 17.55 16.67
CA ILE A 279 -17.32 18.06 17.65
C ILE A 279 -18.36 16.99 18.02
N LYS A 280 -18.95 16.31 17.02
CA LYS A 280 -19.92 15.23 17.28
C LYS A 280 -19.31 14.10 18.10
N LYS A 281 -18.08 13.68 17.79
CA LYS A 281 -17.33 12.66 18.54
C LYS A 281 -17.09 13.11 19.98
N LEU A 282 -16.57 14.32 20.18
CA LEU A 282 -16.27 14.84 21.52
C LEU A 282 -17.50 15.02 22.40
N VAL A 283 -18.65 15.36 21.80
CA VAL A 283 -19.95 15.36 22.50
C VAL A 283 -20.37 13.94 22.87
N SER A 284 -20.23 12.96 21.96
CA SER A 284 -20.57 11.56 22.27
C SER A 284 -19.66 10.92 23.33
N GLU A 285 -18.41 11.38 23.44
CA GLU A 285 -17.45 10.95 24.46
C GLU A 285 -17.57 11.77 25.76
N ASN A 286 -18.55 12.68 25.88
CA ASN A 286 -18.78 13.56 27.04
C ASN A 286 -17.56 14.44 27.42
N LYS A 287 -16.65 14.72 26.46
CA LYS A 287 -15.48 15.57 26.68
C LYS A 287 -15.81 17.06 26.63
N ILE A 288 -16.85 17.43 25.88
CA ILE A 288 -17.30 18.81 25.70
C ILE A 288 -18.81 18.93 25.80
N PHE A 289 -19.27 20.10 26.24
CA PHE A 289 -20.65 20.53 26.12
C PHE A 289 -20.79 21.54 24.98
N LEU A 290 -21.85 21.39 24.19
CA LEU A 290 -22.12 22.21 23.03
C LEU A 290 -23.57 22.68 23.03
N ARG A 291 -23.77 23.98 22.90
CA ARG A 291 -25.06 24.56 22.50
C ARG A 291 -24.89 25.37 21.22
N VAL A 292 -25.78 25.14 20.26
CA VAL A 292 -25.78 25.83 18.97
C VAL A 292 -26.91 26.85 18.95
N LYS A 293 -26.58 28.14 18.86
CA LYS A 293 -27.57 29.19 18.62
C LYS A 293 -27.76 29.35 17.11
N LYS A 294 -28.97 29.11 16.61
CA LYS A 294 -29.33 29.26 15.20
C LYS A 294 -29.72 30.71 14.88
N GLY A 295 -29.47 31.18 13.65
CA GLY A 295 -29.87 32.52 13.17
C GLY A 295 -28.74 33.29 12.48
N ARG A 296 -29.03 34.53 12.04
CA ARG A 296 -28.08 35.42 11.32
C ARG A 296 -26.79 35.70 12.12
N ASN A 297 -26.89 35.71 13.45
CA ASN A 297 -25.77 35.85 14.41
C ASN A 297 -25.52 34.55 15.20
N GLY A 298 -25.68 33.41 14.53
CA GLY A 298 -25.49 32.10 15.14
C GLY A 298 -24.06 31.88 15.60
N HIS A 299 -23.90 31.33 16.80
CA HIS A 299 -22.60 31.02 17.41
C HIS A 299 -22.70 29.72 18.22
N LEU A 300 -21.53 29.17 18.52
CA LEU A 300 -21.37 27.98 19.32
C LEU A 300 -21.00 28.41 20.74
N ILE A 301 -21.73 27.88 21.72
CA ILE A 301 -21.36 27.95 23.13
C ILE A 301 -20.73 26.60 23.47
N ILE A 302 -19.43 26.61 23.77
CA ILE A 302 -18.64 25.39 23.97
C ILE A 302 -17.91 25.47 25.30
N ALA A 303 -17.89 24.38 26.04
CA ALA A 303 -17.04 24.24 27.22
C ALA A 303 -16.46 22.83 27.32
N SER A 304 -15.24 22.73 27.86
CA SER A 304 -14.69 21.43 28.24
C SER A 304 -15.34 20.96 29.54
N THR A 305 -15.61 19.66 29.64
CA THR A 305 -16.16 19.06 30.86
C THR A 305 -15.23 19.32 32.05
N ARG A 306 -13.91 19.26 31.83
CA ARG A 306 -12.90 19.55 32.85
C ARG A 306 -12.99 21.00 33.37
N ALA A 307 -13.08 21.99 32.49
CA ALA A 307 -13.16 23.39 32.88
C ALA A 307 -14.43 23.64 33.70
N LEU A 308 -15.59 23.22 33.21
CA LEU A 308 -16.86 23.36 33.95
C LEU A 308 -16.80 22.76 35.35
N MET A 309 -16.17 21.59 35.48
CA MET A 309 -16.15 20.87 36.74
C MET A 309 -15.17 21.51 37.74
N ALA A 310 -14.02 21.97 37.26
CA ALA A 310 -13.11 22.77 38.06
C ALA A 310 -13.81 24.00 38.66
N THR A 311 -14.69 24.65 37.89
CA THR A 311 -15.45 25.81 38.37
C THR A 311 -16.50 25.43 39.41
N ILE A 312 -17.26 24.34 39.20
CA ILE A 312 -18.28 23.88 40.16
C ILE A 312 -17.63 23.47 41.49
N ILE A 313 -16.47 22.83 41.45
CA ILE A 313 -15.74 22.38 42.65
C ILE A 313 -15.12 23.58 43.40
N GLY A 314 -14.47 24.50 42.67
CA GLY A 314 -13.73 25.63 43.25
C GLY A 314 -14.58 26.75 43.84
N VAL A 315 -15.87 26.82 43.47
CA VAL A 315 -16.82 27.84 43.95
C VAL A 315 -17.36 27.45 45.34
N LYS A 316 -17.55 28.45 46.23
CA LYS A 316 -18.09 28.26 47.59
C LYS A 316 -19.53 27.72 47.55
N GLN A 317 -19.92 26.95 48.56
CA GLN A 317 -21.19 26.20 48.57
C GLN A 317 -22.44 27.08 48.33
N TYR A 318 -22.44 28.34 48.77
CA TYR A 318 -23.56 29.29 48.53
C TYR A 318 -23.64 29.81 47.09
N GLU A 319 -22.53 29.85 46.34
CA GLU A 319 -22.48 30.33 44.95
C GLU A 319 -22.67 29.19 43.94
N ARG A 320 -22.47 27.93 44.37
CA ARG A 320 -22.61 26.74 43.52
C ARG A 320 -23.99 26.62 42.91
N GLU A 321 -25.06 26.89 43.67
CA GLU A 321 -26.43 26.79 43.16
C GLU A 321 -26.77 27.88 42.14
N ALA A 322 -26.30 29.11 42.37
CA ALA A 322 -26.46 30.20 41.42
C ALA A 322 -25.68 29.91 40.12
N PHE A 323 -24.49 29.34 40.25
CA PHE A 323 -23.65 28.96 39.13
C PHE A 323 -24.22 27.78 38.33
N LYS A 324 -24.75 26.75 39.02
CA LYS A 324 -25.48 25.64 38.38
C LYS A 324 -26.65 26.17 37.54
N ARG A 325 -27.45 27.09 38.11
CA ARG A 325 -28.54 27.76 37.38
C ARG A 325 -28.05 28.53 36.16
N ALA A 326 -26.94 29.26 36.27
CA ALA A 326 -26.35 29.98 35.13
C ALA A 326 -25.85 29.03 34.03
N LEU A 327 -25.30 27.86 34.38
CA LEU A 327 -24.87 26.85 33.41
C LEU A 327 -26.06 26.18 32.72
N GLU A 328 -27.14 25.91 33.45
CA GLU A 328 -28.38 25.40 32.87
C GLU A 328 -28.99 26.36 31.88
N GLU A 329 -29.02 27.65 32.21
CA GLU A 329 -29.50 28.68 31.29
C GLU A 329 -28.59 28.80 30.05
N ALA A 330 -27.26 28.73 30.23
CA ALA A 330 -26.28 28.86 29.16
C ALA A 330 -26.30 27.68 28.19
N PHE A 331 -26.44 26.44 28.68
CA PHE A 331 -26.37 25.23 27.85
C PHE A 331 -27.73 24.57 27.57
N GLY A 332 -28.78 24.92 28.31
CA GLY A 332 -30.12 24.36 28.14
C GLY A 332 -30.28 22.92 28.62
N PHE A 333 -29.43 22.46 29.56
CA PHE A 333 -29.56 21.14 30.18
C PHE A 333 -30.50 21.17 31.38
N GLY A 334 -31.14 20.05 31.71
CA GLY A 334 -31.90 19.92 32.96
C GLY A 334 -30.99 19.63 34.16
N HIS A 335 -31.37 20.10 35.35
CA HIS A 335 -30.64 19.97 36.64
C HIS A 335 -29.96 18.59 36.84
N SER A 336 -30.66 17.52 36.47
CA SER A 336 -30.18 16.12 36.58
C SER A 336 -28.90 15.77 35.81
N VAL A 337 -28.56 16.52 34.74
CA VAL A 337 -27.37 16.22 33.91
C VAL A 337 -26.11 16.62 34.66
N ILE A 338 -26.12 17.78 35.30
CA ILE A 338 -24.97 18.30 36.07
C ILE A 338 -24.70 17.39 37.28
N ASP A 339 -25.75 16.96 37.99
CA ASP A 339 -25.60 16.09 39.16
C ASP A 339 -25.12 14.67 38.78
N LYS A 340 -25.57 14.12 37.65
CA LYS A 340 -25.03 12.85 37.12
C LYS A 340 -23.55 12.96 36.78
N LEU A 341 -23.13 14.04 36.14
CA LEU A 341 -21.73 14.24 35.80
C LEU A 341 -20.84 14.48 37.03
N ILE A 342 -21.33 15.21 38.04
CA ILE A 342 -20.63 15.35 39.34
C ILE A 342 -20.47 13.97 39.99
N LYS A 343 -21.51 13.14 39.94
CA LYS A 343 -21.46 11.77 40.46
C LYS A 343 -20.44 10.92 39.68
N ASP A 344 -20.50 10.94 38.35
CA ASP A 344 -19.61 10.19 37.46
C ASP A 344 -18.13 10.59 37.65
N LEU A 345 -17.87 11.88 37.82
CA LEU A 345 -16.53 12.40 38.12
C LEU A 345 -16.05 12.05 39.52
N ASN A 346 -16.91 12.14 40.53
CA ASN A 346 -16.56 11.69 41.88
C ASN A 346 -16.28 10.18 41.90
N THR A 347 -17.00 9.36 41.13
CA THR A 347 -16.65 7.94 40.95
C THR A 347 -15.34 7.74 40.20
N THR A 348 -15.01 8.59 39.21
CA THR A 348 -13.75 8.50 38.47
C THR A 348 -12.55 8.96 39.30
N LEU A 349 -12.73 9.97 40.15
CA LEU A 349 -11.71 10.48 41.09
C LEU A 349 -11.54 9.59 42.34
N ASN A 350 -12.61 8.91 42.76
CA ASN A 350 -12.61 7.98 43.90
C ASN A 350 -12.34 6.53 43.49
N GLN A 351 -12.16 6.23 42.20
CA GLN A 351 -11.46 5.00 41.84
C GLN A 351 -10.02 5.17 42.34
N PRO A 352 -9.53 4.30 43.24
CA PRO A 352 -8.11 4.26 43.51
C PRO A 352 -7.46 3.99 42.16
N ASN A 353 -6.83 5.00 41.58
CA ASN A 353 -5.88 4.80 40.50
C ASN A 353 -5.00 3.65 41.01
N GLN A 354 -5.05 2.51 40.32
CA GLN A 354 -3.89 1.65 40.26
C GLN A 354 -2.76 2.58 39.82
N LEU A 355 -1.99 3.04 40.80
CA LEU A 355 -0.61 3.41 40.63
C LEU A 355 0.11 2.15 40.12
N GLN A 356 -0.12 1.80 38.85
CA GLN A 356 0.96 1.27 38.03
C GLN A 356 1.77 2.50 37.61
N LEU A 357 2.45 3.01 38.63
CA LEU A 357 3.80 3.49 38.53
C LEU A 357 4.50 2.50 37.59
N PHE A 358 4.86 2.98 36.40
CA PHE A 358 5.81 2.29 35.56
C PHE A 358 7.04 2.06 36.44
N GLU A 359 7.17 0.86 36.99
CA GLU A 359 8.45 0.29 37.33
C GLU A 359 9.25 0.33 36.02
N ALA A 360 10.12 1.33 35.97
CA ALA A 360 11.31 1.27 35.17
C ALA A 360 12.15 0.10 35.70
N ASP A 361 12.14 -1.01 34.97
CA ASP A 361 13.33 -1.81 34.68
C ASP A 361 13.64 -1.49 33.20
N VAL A 362 14.76 -0.90 32.74
CA VAL A 362 16.17 -0.93 33.15
C VAL A 362 16.69 -2.31 33.56
N GLY A 363 17.06 -3.11 32.55
CA GLY A 363 17.89 -4.31 32.72
C GLY A 363 17.67 -5.34 31.64
#